data_AF-A0A535CK35-F1
#
_entry.id   AF-A0A535CK35-F1
#
_cell.length_a   1.000
_cell.length_b   1.000
_cell.length_c   1.000
_cell.angle_alpha   90.00
_cell.angle_beta   90.00
_cell.angle_gamma   90.00
#
_symmetry.space_group_name_H-M   'P 1'
#
loop_
_entity.id
_entity.type
_entity.pdbx_description
1 polymer ?
#
loop_
_entity_poly.entity_id
_entity_poly.type
_entity_poly.pdbx_seq_one_letter_code
_entity_poly.pdbx_strand_id
1 'polypeptide(L)'
;MCAQGILVGVVESLFNVVLVIVVSVYMLLDAPRLSRFLRRLFPPGETDDDLITRCERALIGYVRGQTMVSLVIGTTAGVLMWLLGITGVFHNGNDYAIAFGAFAALVEVIPYVGPWIGAIPPLAVALAESPSAAIAVALAFLFIHQVEGHIVIPKLMGGAVGVHPLLVIFSLLAGA
;
A
#
# COMPACT_ATOMS: atom_id res chain seq x y z
N MET A 1 -26.56 -23.05 10.38
CA MET A 1 -25.68 -21.99 10.91
C MET A 1 -24.82 -21.34 9.82
N CYS A 2 -24.05 -22.07 8.98
CA CYS A 2 -23.24 -21.44 7.92
C CYS A 2 -24.04 -20.65 6.86
N ALA A 3 -25.17 -21.19 6.38
CA ALA A 3 -25.98 -20.52 5.35
C ALA A 3 -26.65 -19.22 5.83
N GLN A 4 -26.99 -19.16 7.13
CA GLN A 4 -27.63 -17.99 7.73
C GLN A 4 -26.62 -16.85 7.92
N GLY A 5 -25.37 -17.18 8.26
CA GLY A 5 -24.27 -16.20 8.31
C GLY A 5 -23.87 -15.67 6.94
N ILE A 6 -23.88 -16.50 5.90
CA ILE A 6 -23.60 -16.07 4.52
C ILE A 6 -24.70 -15.12 4.02
N LEU A 7 -25.98 -15.43 4.24
CA LEU A 7 -27.08 -14.58 3.81
C LEU A 7 -27.04 -13.20 4.50
N VAL A 8 -26.79 -13.17 5.81
CA VAL A 8 -26.66 -11.92 6.57
C VAL A 8 -25.47 -11.10 6.08
N GLY A 9 -24.31 -11.72 5.86
CA GLY A 9 -23.12 -11.02 5.35
C GLY A 9 -23.31 -10.45 3.93
N VAL A 10 -24.02 -11.14 3.05
CA VAL A 10 -24.34 -10.62 1.71
C VAL A 10 -25.25 -9.40 1.79
N VAL A 11 -26.28 -9.43 2.65
CA VAL A 11 -27.20 -8.30 2.85
C VAL A 11 -26.48 -7.09 3.46
N GLU A 12 -25.63 -7.29 4.46
CA GLU A 12 -24.81 -6.23 5.06
C GLU A 12 -23.84 -5.61 4.05
N SER A 13 -23.17 -6.44 3.24
CA SER A 13 -22.28 -5.96 2.18
C SER A 13 -23.03 -5.12 1.14
N LEU A 14 -24.22 -5.57 0.72
CA LEU A 14 -25.06 -4.81 -0.21
C LEU A 14 -25.50 -3.47 0.38
N PHE A 15 -25.91 -3.46 1.64
CA PHE A 15 -26.28 -2.24 2.35
C PHE A 15 -25.10 -1.27 2.47
N ASN A 16 -23.91 -1.76 2.83
CA ASN A 16 -22.70 -0.94 2.91
C ASN A 16 -22.32 -0.35 1.56
N VAL A 17 -22.38 -1.12 0.47
CA VAL A 17 -22.10 -0.61 -0.87
C VAL A 17 -23.07 0.53 -1.24
N VAL A 18 -24.36 0.34 -1.01
CA VAL A 18 -25.37 1.38 -1.26
C VAL A 18 -25.11 2.62 -0.40
N LEU A 19 -24.80 2.43 0.88
CA LEU A 19 -24.51 3.52 1.81
C LEU A 19 -23.26 4.30 1.38
N VAL A 20 -22.18 3.62 1.01
CA VAL A 20 -20.95 4.24 0.49
C VAL A 20 -21.25 5.06 -0.77
N ILE A 21 -22.05 4.54 -1.71
CA ILE A 21 -22.45 5.28 -2.91
C ILE A 21 -23.26 6.53 -2.54
N VAL A 22 -24.27 6.40 -1.69
CA VAL A 22 -25.12 7.52 -1.27
C VAL A 22 -24.28 8.59 -0.57
N VAL A 23 -23.44 8.20 0.40
CA VAL A 23 -22.55 9.12 1.11
C VAL A 23 -21.58 9.78 0.13
N SER A 24 -21.00 9.04 -0.81
CA SER A 24 -20.09 9.60 -1.82
C SER A 24 -20.79 10.63 -2.71
N VAL A 25 -22.03 10.36 -3.15
CA VAL A 25 -22.85 11.29 -3.95
C VAL A 25 -23.17 12.55 -3.15
N TYR A 26 -23.58 12.42 -1.89
CA TYR A 26 -23.83 13.58 -1.02
C TYR A 26 -22.55 14.38 -0.76
N MET A 27 -21.41 13.72 -0.52
CA MET A 27 -20.12 14.39 -0.36
C MET A 27 -19.70 15.12 -1.63
N LEU A 28 -19.95 14.56 -2.82
CA LEU A 28 -19.72 15.23 -4.11
C LEU A 28 -20.63 16.45 -4.29
N LEU A 29 -21.92 16.35 -3.94
CA LEU A 29 -22.87 17.46 -3.98
C LEU A 29 -22.52 18.58 -3.00
N ASP A 30 -22.04 18.23 -1.80
CA ASP A 30 -21.63 19.17 -0.76
C ASP A 30 -20.15 19.59 -0.86
N ALA A 31 -19.37 19.04 -1.79
CA ALA A 31 -17.98 19.40 -2.02
C ALA A 31 -17.76 20.93 -2.15
N PRO A 32 -18.62 21.71 -2.83
CA PRO A 32 -18.48 23.16 -2.88
C PRO A 32 -18.74 23.88 -1.55
N ARG A 33 -19.51 23.27 -0.63
CA ARG A 33 -19.72 23.80 0.72
C ARG A 33 -18.52 23.49 1.61
N LEU A 34 -17.98 22.28 1.51
CA LEU A 34 -16.78 21.87 2.23
C LEU A 34 -15.56 22.71 1.78
N SER A 35 -15.37 22.92 0.48
CA SER A 35 -14.33 23.81 -0.05
C SER A 35 -14.45 25.22 0.53
N ARG A 36 -15.66 25.79 0.54
CA ARG A 36 -15.90 27.13 1.14
C ARG A 36 -15.64 27.18 2.64
N PHE A 37 -15.94 26.12 3.38
CA PHE A 37 -15.64 26.03 4.81
C PHE A 37 -14.13 25.96 5.05
N LEU A 38 -13.42 25.08 4.33
CA LEU A 38 -11.96 24.96 4.40
C LEU A 38 -11.27 26.28 4.04
N ARG A 39 -11.77 27.03 3.05
CA ARG A 39 -11.26 28.37 2.69
C ARG A 39 -11.35 29.39 3.82
N ARG A 40 -12.31 29.28 4.74
CA ARG A 40 -12.40 30.18 5.91
C ARG A 40 -11.32 29.89 6.96
N LEU A 41 -10.71 28.70 6.91
CA LEU A 41 -9.62 28.31 7.78
C LEU A 41 -8.24 28.75 7.23
N PHE A 42 -8.16 29.17 5.96
CA PHE A 42 -6.92 29.64 5.32
C PHE A 42 -6.93 31.17 5.07
N PRO A 43 -5.76 31.83 5.05
CA PRO A 43 -5.66 33.27 4.78
C PRO A 43 -6.25 33.66 3.41
N PRO A 44 -6.83 34.86 3.27
CA PRO A 44 -7.33 35.34 1.98
C PRO A 44 -6.17 35.53 0.98
N GLY A 45 -6.06 34.65 -0.02
CA GLY A 45 -5.02 34.72 -1.06
C GLY A 45 -4.89 33.48 -1.94
N GLU A 46 -5.19 32.28 -1.44
CA GLU A 46 -5.19 31.06 -2.26
C GLU A 46 -6.50 30.93 -3.09
N THR A 47 -6.38 30.93 -4.42
CA THR A 47 -7.48 30.64 -5.36
C THR A 47 -7.81 29.14 -5.39
N ASP A 48 -9.04 28.76 -5.80
CA ASP A 48 -9.47 27.33 -5.87
C ASP A 48 -8.52 26.49 -6.73
N ASP A 49 -8.03 27.10 -7.82
CA ASP A 49 -7.13 26.47 -8.78
C ASP A 49 -5.78 26.09 -8.13
N ASP A 50 -5.28 26.85 -7.15
CA ASP A 50 -3.99 26.51 -6.51
C ASP A 50 -4.13 25.28 -5.58
N LEU A 51 -5.26 25.16 -4.87
CA LEU A 51 -5.51 24.04 -3.96
C LEU A 51 -5.73 22.72 -4.70
N ILE A 52 -6.55 22.73 -5.76
CA ILE A 52 -6.80 21.54 -6.60
C ILE A 52 -5.49 21.11 -7.27
N THR A 53 -4.76 22.05 -7.86
CA THR A 53 -3.48 21.75 -8.55
C THR A 53 -2.41 21.28 -7.56
N ARG A 54 -2.42 21.72 -6.30
CA ARG A 54 -1.55 21.18 -5.24
C ARG A 54 -1.91 19.74 -4.88
N CYS A 55 -3.19 19.43 -4.70
CA CYS A 55 -3.66 18.08 -4.43
C CYS A 55 -3.32 17.12 -5.59
N GLU A 56 -3.54 17.54 -6.83
CA GLU A 56 -3.18 16.75 -8.02
C GLU A 56 -1.68 16.47 -8.07
N ARG A 57 -0.83 17.50 -7.86
CA ARG A 57 0.62 17.32 -7.82
C ARG A 57 1.06 16.38 -6.70
N ALA A 58 0.45 16.48 -5.52
CA ALA A 58 0.72 15.57 -4.41
C ALA A 58 0.32 14.13 -4.72
N LEU A 59 -0.86 13.91 -5.30
CA LEU A 59 -1.35 12.60 -5.72
C LEU A 59 -0.46 11.97 -6.80
N ILE A 60 -0.11 12.73 -7.83
CA ILE A 60 0.81 12.29 -8.89
C ILE A 60 2.18 11.94 -8.30
N GLY A 61 2.69 12.78 -7.40
CA GLY A 61 3.94 12.54 -6.67
C GLY A 61 3.90 11.24 -5.86
N TYR A 62 2.81 11.01 -5.13
CA TYR A 62 2.57 9.80 -4.36
C TYR A 62 2.49 8.55 -5.24
N VAL A 63 1.68 8.56 -6.30
CA VAL A 63 1.54 7.41 -7.22
C VAL A 63 2.87 7.07 -7.89
N ARG A 64 3.64 8.08 -8.30
CA ARG A 64 4.99 7.89 -8.85
C ARG A 64 5.94 7.30 -7.82
N GLY A 65 5.91 7.82 -6.59
CA GLY A 65 6.68 7.27 -5.47
C GLY A 65 6.32 5.81 -5.20
N GLN A 66 5.02 5.48 -5.14
CA GLN A 66 4.53 4.13 -4.85
C GLN A 66 4.91 3.15 -5.96
N THR A 67 4.85 3.58 -7.21
CA THR A 67 5.28 2.76 -8.35
C THR A 67 6.78 2.46 -8.25
N MET A 68 7.60 3.44 -7.86
CA MET A 68 9.03 3.21 -7.63
C MET A 68 9.30 2.30 -6.43
N VAL A 69 8.56 2.45 -5.32
CA VAL A 69 8.64 1.53 -4.18
C VAL A 69 8.33 0.10 -4.65
N SER A 70 7.20 -0.09 -5.32
CA SER A 70 6.76 -1.39 -5.86
C SER A 70 7.83 -2.04 -6.76
N LEU A 71 8.42 -1.27 -7.68
CA LEU A 71 9.49 -1.79 -8.54
C LEU A 71 10.75 -2.16 -7.75
N VAL A 72 11.19 -1.34 -6.79
CA VAL A 72 12.35 -1.62 -5.95
C VAL A 72 12.13 -2.87 -5.10
N ILE A 73 10.96 -3.01 -4.48
CA ILE A 73 10.63 -4.17 -3.64
C ILE A 73 10.52 -5.43 -4.47
N GLY A 74 9.81 -5.40 -5.60
CA GLY A 74 9.68 -6.58 -6.46
C GLY A 74 11.01 -7.02 -7.08
N THR A 75 11.85 -6.09 -7.52
CA THR A 75 13.20 -6.42 -8.01
C THR A 75 14.08 -6.99 -6.90
N THR A 76 14.05 -6.41 -5.70
CA THR A 76 14.79 -6.92 -4.54
C THR A 76 14.31 -8.32 -4.15
N ALA A 77 12.99 -8.55 -4.14
CA ALA A 77 12.41 -9.87 -3.88
C ALA A 77 12.86 -10.90 -4.92
N GLY A 78 12.78 -10.57 -6.21
CA GLY A 78 13.23 -11.45 -7.28
C GLY A 78 14.72 -11.79 -7.18
N VAL A 79 15.57 -10.80 -6.89
CA VAL A 79 17.01 -11.01 -6.69
C VAL A 79 17.30 -11.89 -5.48
N LEU A 80 16.61 -11.66 -4.35
CA LEU A 80 16.81 -12.50 -3.16
C LEU A 80 16.34 -13.94 -3.37
N MET A 81 15.19 -14.15 -4.04
CA MET A 81 14.74 -15.51 -4.38
C MET A 81 15.71 -16.21 -5.33
N TRP A 82 16.24 -15.50 -6.32
CA TRP A 82 17.28 -16.01 -7.22
C TRP A 82 18.56 -16.40 -6.49
N LEU A 83 19.03 -15.55 -5.57
CA LEU A 83 20.20 -15.82 -4.73
C LEU A 83 20.00 -17.04 -3.82
N LEU A 84 18.82 -17.18 -3.20
CA LEU A 84 18.48 -18.37 -2.41
C LEU A 84 18.41 -19.64 -3.27
N GLY A 85 18.01 -19.50 -4.54
CA GLY A 85 18.08 -20.54 -5.57
C GLY A 85 19.49 -21.02 -5.86
N ILE A 86 20.39 -20.10 -6.19
CA ILE A 86 21.77 -20.45 -6.56
C ILE A 86 22.56 -21.03 -5.39
N THR A 87 22.28 -20.58 -4.17
CA THR A 87 22.92 -21.10 -2.95
C THR A 87 22.43 -22.50 -2.57
N GLY A 88 21.40 -23.03 -3.23
CA GLY A 88 20.82 -24.35 -2.96
C GLY A 88 19.97 -24.41 -1.70
N VAL A 89 19.73 -23.26 -1.04
CA VAL A 89 18.87 -23.18 0.16
C VAL A 89 17.40 -23.29 -0.21
N PHE A 90 17.03 -22.75 -1.37
CA PHE A 90 15.67 -22.79 -1.92
C PHE A 90 15.73 -23.12 -3.41
N HIS A 91 15.75 -24.39 -3.80
CA HIS A 91 15.96 -24.84 -5.18
C HIS A 91 14.96 -24.23 -6.16
N ASN A 92 13.68 -24.18 -5.77
CA ASN A 92 12.63 -23.58 -6.61
C ASN A 92 12.75 -22.04 -6.73
N GLY A 93 13.61 -21.41 -5.92
CA GLY A 93 13.84 -19.97 -5.93
C GLY A 93 14.41 -19.46 -7.24
N ASN A 94 15.29 -20.22 -7.89
CA ASN A 94 15.88 -19.81 -9.18
C ASN A 94 14.84 -19.85 -10.31
N ASP A 95 14.03 -20.91 -10.36
CA ASP A 95 13.04 -21.13 -11.44
C ASP A 95 11.91 -20.11 -11.40
N TYR A 96 11.51 -19.68 -10.20
CA TYR A 96 10.39 -18.77 -9.98
C TYR A 96 10.81 -17.36 -9.52
N ALA A 97 12.10 -17.03 -9.50
CA ALA A 97 12.60 -15.73 -9.03
C ALA A 97 11.88 -14.53 -9.68
N ILE A 98 11.77 -14.55 -11.02
CA ILE A 98 11.10 -13.49 -11.78
C ILE A 98 9.61 -13.45 -11.45
N ALA A 99 8.96 -14.61 -11.31
CA ALA A 99 7.55 -14.69 -10.98
C ALA A 99 7.26 -14.14 -9.57
N PHE A 100 8.07 -14.51 -8.58
CA PHE A 100 7.93 -14.00 -7.22
C PHE A 100 8.20 -12.50 -7.15
N GLY A 101 9.26 -12.02 -7.82
CA GLY A 101 9.57 -10.59 -7.87
C GLY A 101 8.48 -9.77 -8.57
N ALA A 102 7.95 -10.26 -9.70
CA ALA A 102 6.87 -9.61 -10.43
C ALA A 102 5.56 -9.60 -9.62
N PHE A 103 5.24 -10.69 -8.93
CA PHE A 103 4.08 -10.77 -8.05
C PHE A 103 4.21 -9.81 -6.87
N ALA A 104 5.38 -9.79 -6.22
CA ALA A 104 5.66 -8.83 -5.15
C ALA A 104 5.51 -7.39 -5.66
N ALA A 105 6.10 -7.03 -6.80
CA ALA A 105 5.91 -5.70 -7.39
C ALA A 105 4.43 -5.36 -7.59
N LEU A 106 3.66 -6.27 -8.20
CA LEU A 106 2.26 -6.05 -8.52
C LEU A 106 1.43 -5.75 -7.26
N VAL A 107 1.61 -6.55 -6.21
CA VAL A 107 0.83 -6.43 -4.99
C VAL A 107 1.31 -5.25 -4.12
N GLU A 108 2.60 -4.92 -4.18
CA GLU A 108 3.21 -3.77 -3.49
C GLU A 108 2.68 -2.41 -3.95
N VAL A 109 1.95 -2.36 -5.07
CA VAL A 109 1.18 -1.17 -5.45
C VAL A 109 0.17 -0.78 -4.37
N ILE A 110 -0.35 -1.75 -3.61
CA ILE A 110 -1.28 -1.54 -2.49
C ILE A 110 -0.47 -1.43 -1.19
N PRO A 111 -0.33 -0.22 -0.59
CA PRO A 111 0.46 -0.04 0.62
C PRO A 111 -0.10 -0.85 1.78
N TYR A 112 0.78 -1.26 2.71
CA TYR A 112 0.48 -2.09 3.88
C TYR A 112 -0.02 -3.50 3.60
N VAL A 113 -0.75 -3.74 2.51
CA VAL A 113 -1.28 -5.04 2.09
C VAL A 113 -0.26 -5.79 1.24
N GLY A 114 0.37 -5.06 0.32
CA GLY A 114 1.43 -5.50 -0.58
C GLY A 114 2.50 -6.36 0.08
N PRO A 115 3.13 -5.86 1.15
CA PRO A 115 4.18 -6.54 1.88
C PRO A 115 3.80 -7.97 2.31
N TRP A 116 2.63 -8.10 2.94
CA TRP A 116 2.17 -9.37 3.49
C TRP A 116 1.76 -10.35 2.40
N ILE A 117 1.00 -9.89 1.40
CA ILE A 117 0.52 -10.77 0.34
C ILE A 117 1.67 -11.18 -0.59
N GLY A 118 2.62 -10.28 -0.88
CA GLY A 118 3.78 -10.54 -1.73
C GLY A 118 4.67 -11.67 -1.22
N ALA A 119 4.76 -11.84 0.10
CA ALA A 119 5.51 -12.92 0.73
C ALA A 119 4.82 -14.29 0.64
N ILE A 120 3.50 -14.34 0.42
CA ILE A 120 2.72 -15.59 0.51
C ILE A 120 3.17 -16.64 -0.52
N PRO A 121 3.22 -16.36 -1.84
CA PRO A 121 3.61 -17.39 -2.80
C PRO A 121 5.01 -17.96 -2.60
N PRO A 122 6.09 -17.16 -2.44
CA PRO A 122 7.43 -17.71 -2.23
C PRO A 122 7.52 -18.48 -0.90
N LEU A 123 6.86 -18.02 0.16
CA LEU A 123 6.84 -18.73 1.43
C LEU A 123 6.09 -20.06 1.34
N ALA A 124 4.96 -20.11 0.63
CA ALA A 124 4.18 -21.34 0.43
C ALA A 124 4.98 -22.39 -0.35
N VAL A 125 5.69 -21.98 -1.41
CA VAL A 125 6.55 -22.88 -2.19
C VAL A 125 7.74 -23.35 -1.35
N ALA A 126 8.36 -22.45 -0.58
CA ALA A 126 9.48 -22.81 0.29
C ALA A 126 9.07 -23.76 1.44
N LEU A 127 7.88 -23.58 2.02
CA LEU A 127 7.30 -24.49 3.03
C LEU A 127 7.06 -25.90 2.47
N ALA A 128 6.66 -26.01 1.21
CA ALA A 128 6.49 -27.30 0.55
C ALA A 128 7.83 -27.98 0.21
N GLU A 129 8.90 -27.20 0.01
CA GLU A 129 10.23 -27.72 -0.30
C GLU A 129 10.97 -28.21 0.96
N SER A 130 11.20 -27.32 1.94
CA SER A 130 11.86 -27.69 3.20
C SER A 130 11.69 -26.63 4.29
N PRO A 131 11.75 -27.00 5.58
CA PRO A 131 11.74 -26.03 6.69
C PRO A 131 12.87 -25.00 6.60
N SER A 132 14.06 -25.40 6.13
CA SER A 132 15.20 -24.50 5.92
C SER A 132 14.93 -23.46 4.84
N ALA A 133 14.32 -23.86 3.72
CA ALA A 133 13.94 -22.93 2.66
C ALA A 133 12.89 -21.93 3.18
N ALA A 134 11.89 -22.40 3.92
CA ALA A 134 10.85 -21.55 4.50
C ALA A 134 11.41 -20.50 5.46
N ILE A 135 12.35 -20.90 6.34
CA ILE A 135 13.04 -19.98 7.25
C ILE A 135 13.86 -18.95 6.45
N ALA A 136 14.60 -19.38 5.43
CA ALA A 136 15.40 -18.48 4.62
C ALA A 136 14.55 -17.45 3.86
N VAL A 137 13.44 -17.88 3.26
CA VAL A 137 12.49 -16.98 2.57
C VAL A 137 11.82 -16.02 3.57
N ALA A 138 11.40 -16.50 4.74
CA ALA A 138 10.81 -15.64 5.77
C ALA A 138 11.80 -14.55 6.24
N LEU A 139 13.06 -14.92 6.45
CA LEU A 139 14.13 -13.96 6.80
C LEU A 139 14.41 -12.97 5.67
N ALA A 140 14.39 -13.42 4.41
CA ALA A 140 14.57 -12.56 3.26
C ALA A 140 13.45 -11.51 3.17
N PHE A 141 12.18 -11.90 3.31
CA PHE A 141 11.05 -10.97 3.32
C PHE A 141 11.04 -10.05 4.54
N LEU A 142 11.42 -10.56 5.73
CA LEU A 142 11.62 -9.71 6.90
C LEU A 142 12.67 -8.63 6.62
N PHE A 143 13.80 -8.98 5.99
CA PHE A 143 14.82 -8.02 5.59
C PHE A 143 14.28 -7.00 4.58
N ILE A 144 13.53 -7.45 3.57
CA ILE A 144 12.88 -6.56 2.58
C ILE A 144 12.01 -5.53 3.31
N HIS A 145 11.13 -5.94 4.21
CA HIS A 145 10.23 -5.03 4.93
C HIS A 145 10.97 -4.05 5.85
N GLN A 146 12.08 -4.49 6.47
CA GLN A 146 12.91 -3.59 7.26
C GLN A 146 13.56 -2.52 6.37
N VAL A 147 14.10 -2.91 5.22
CA VAL A 147 14.69 -1.98 4.24
C VAL A 147 13.61 -1.05 3.67
N GLU A 148 12.44 -1.60 3.39
CA GLU A 148 11.27 -0.87 2.88
C GLU A 148 10.90 0.28 3.83
N GLY A 149 10.58 -0.05 5.08
CA GLY A 149 10.09 0.91 6.07
C GLY A 149 11.12 1.95 6.50
N HIS A 150 12.41 1.58 6.56
CA HIS A 150 13.46 2.46 7.10
C HIS A 150 14.26 3.21 6.04
N ILE A 151 14.30 2.71 4.80
CA ILE A 151 15.17 3.27 3.75
C ILE A 151 14.36 3.64 2.50
N VAL A 152 13.60 2.69 1.96
CA VAL A 152 12.94 2.87 0.65
C VAL A 152 11.81 3.89 0.75
N ILE A 153 10.90 3.72 1.70
CA ILE A 153 9.78 4.65 1.90
C ILE A 153 10.30 6.07 2.19
N PRO A 154 11.20 6.31 3.17
CA PRO A 154 11.71 7.66 3.42
C PRO A 154 12.39 8.31 2.21
N LYS A 155 13.13 7.55 1.39
CA LYS A 155 13.83 8.08 0.21
C LYS A 155 12.91 8.35 -0.97
N LEU A 156 11.93 7.50 -1.22
CA LEU A 156 11.06 7.59 -2.38
C LEU A 156 9.78 8.40 -2.11
N MET A 157 9.32 8.42 -0.86
CA MET A 157 8.09 9.11 -0.44
C MET A 157 8.34 10.36 0.42
N GLY A 158 9.55 10.54 0.97
CA GLY A 158 9.83 11.61 1.94
C GLY A 158 9.55 13.03 1.41
N GLY A 159 9.72 13.26 0.11
CA GLY A 159 9.39 14.54 -0.54
C GLY A 159 7.93 14.69 -0.98
N ALA A 160 7.14 13.62 -0.97
CA ALA A 160 5.79 13.63 -1.53
C ALA A 160 4.74 14.23 -0.58
N VAL A 161 4.99 14.20 0.73
CA VAL A 161 4.00 14.61 1.73
C VAL A 161 4.44 15.84 2.53
N GLY A 162 5.73 16.01 2.84
CA GLY A 162 6.25 17.29 3.39
C GLY A 162 5.53 17.85 4.63
N VAL A 163 4.72 17.04 5.33
CA VAL A 163 3.94 17.46 6.48
C VAL A 163 4.67 17.02 7.74
N HIS A 164 4.92 17.96 8.65
CA HIS A 164 5.54 17.67 9.94
C HIS A 164 4.69 16.60 10.69
N PRO A 165 5.26 15.51 11.23
CA PRO A 165 4.50 14.41 11.84
C PRO A 165 3.48 14.85 12.91
N LEU A 166 3.83 15.89 13.69
CA LEU A 166 2.91 16.50 14.67
C LEU A 166 1.63 17.07 14.05
N LEU A 167 1.69 17.64 12.84
CA LEU A 167 0.51 18.17 12.15
C LEU A 167 -0.44 17.03 11.80
N VAL A 168 0.06 15.88 11.34
CA VAL A 168 -0.76 14.69 11.07
C VAL A 168 -1.48 14.24 12.33
N ILE A 169 -0.78 14.18 13.46
CA ILE A 169 -1.36 13.81 14.76
C ILE A 169 -2.46 14.80 15.18
N PHE A 170 -2.19 16.11 15.10
CA PHE A 170 -3.19 17.14 15.45
C PHE A 170 -4.39 17.15 14.51
N SER A 171 -4.20 16.90 13.21
CA SER A 171 -5.30 16.79 12.25
C SER A 171 -6.21 15.61 12.57
N LEU A 172 -5.64 14.45 12.95
CA LEU A 172 -6.41 13.28 13.36
C LEU A 172 -7.17 13.53 14.68
N LEU A 173 -6.54 14.19 15.66
CA LEU A 173 -7.17 14.56 16.93
C LEU A 173 -8.27 15.61 16.77
N ALA A 174 -8.10 16.56 15.85
CA ALA A 174 -9.12 17.57 15.57
C ALA A 174 -10.32 16.99 14.80
N GLY A 175 -10.11 15.90 14.07
CA GLY A 175 -11.14 15.18 13.33
C GLY A 175 -11.78 14.00 14.06
N ALA A 176 -11.25 13.60 15.23
CA ALA A 176 -11.76 12.54 16.10
C ALA A 176 -12.67 13.12 17.20
#